data_AF-I3X9A8-F1
#
_entry.id   AF-I3X9A8-F1
#
_cell.length_a   1.000
_cell.length_b   1.000
_cell.length_c   1.000
_cell.angle_alpha   90.00
_cell.angle_beta   90.00
_cell.angle_gamma   90.00
#
_symmetry.space_group_name_H-M   'P 1'
#
loop_
_entity.id
_entity.type
_entity.pdbx_description
1 polymer ?
#
loop_
_entity_poly.entity_id
_entity_poly.type
_entity_poly.pdbx_seq_one_letter_code
_entity_poly.pdbx_strand_id
1 'polypeptide(L)'
;MGSAISSGLGIGHSPFSPSKPFAAHRQPITGRRAAEEELLGSAYEGAGSSEGSDLHAARNLAMSVEIQLDMGEGLSYLSARSPEQRIRRDNPDKGDAGKGKQGGHMSQPSKVAVGTEYEKLARDIYERIIRAEGVETIEVEHNKIVTGKSGCNHQIDVYWEFRIAGKTYRTAIECKAFSSEVSIGRIRDFYGVLVDVNNLSGLFVTKVGFQSGARRFAEHYGITLKELREPTATDWSGRAKDIHLKCHVVQVDIVEFAPRVSQAFLDTLPPEGIGLSGGIMTDEQIVFDASGAPVASLEDLRQRLPSSNETLKGQQHYFKFPGHILRIEGYDLPLDGIDIVYDVNIETEEVISRGEEIVQAIIKDALDGDLTVVHHDGTVKKVPA
;
A
#
# COMPACT_ATOMS: atom_id res chain seq x y z
N MET A 1 31.44 41.30 54.04
CA MET A 1 30.32 40.33 53.97
C MET A 1 29.64 40.56 52.64
N GLY A 2 29.81 39.62 51.72
CA GLY A 2 29.28 39.74 50.36
C GLY A 2 27.96 39.01 50.19
N SER A 3 27.30 39.26 49.07
CA SER A 3 26.74 38.20 48.24
C SER A 3 26.73 38.64 46.78
N ALA A 4 27.25 37.76 45.92
CA ALA A 4 27.20 37.86 44.47
C ALA A 4 25.80 37.48 43.96
N ILE A 5 25.36 38.11 42.87
CA ILE A 5 24.19 37.68 42.10
C ILE A 5 24.73 37.04 40.81
N SER A 6 24.52 35.73 40.66
CA SER A 6 24.79 34.98 39.44
C SER A 6 23.57 35.02 38.52
N SER A 7 23.75 35.52 37.31
CA SER A 7 22.79 35.41 36.21
C SER A 7 22.76 33.99 35.66
N GLY A 8 21.61 33.32 35.77
CA GLY A 8 21.34 32.05 35.12
C GLY A 8 19.88 32.00 34.70
N LEU A 9 19.60 32.26 33.42
CA LEU A 9 18.38 31.76 32.79
C LEU A 9 18.54 30.25 32.63
N GLY A 10 18.06 29.49 33.61
CA GLY A 10 17.87 28.05 33.48
C GLY A 10 16.51 27.78 32.87
N ILE A 11 16.46 27.46 31.58
CA ILE A 11 15.29 26.82 30.98
C ILE A 11 15.23 25.41 31.59
N GLY A 12 14.17 25.15 32.37
CA GLY A 12 13.91 23.83 32.91
C GLY A 12 13.81 22.83 31.76
N HIS A 13 14.70 21.84 31.75
CA HIS A 13 14.56 20.64 30.93
C HIS A 13 13.28 19.91 31.35
N SER A 14 12.17 20.21 30.70
CA SER A 14 11.10 19.23 30.54
C SER A 14 11.46 18.39 29.32
N PRO A 15 11.50 17.05 29.42
CA PRO A 15 11.65 16.22 28.24
C PRO A 15 10.33 16.31 27.47
N PHE A 16 10.26 17.28 26.54
CA PHE A 16 9.34 17.20 25.42
C PHE A 16 9.71 15.93 24.66
N SER A 17 8.99 14.85 24.94
CA SER A 17 8.82 13.79 23.97
C SER A 17 7.81 14.35 22.98
N PRO A 18 8.20 14.77 21.76
CA PRO A 18 7.19 15.02 20.75
C PRO A 18 6.43 13.72 20.60
N SER A 19 5.13 13.74 20.92
CA SER A 19 4.22 12.71 20.42
C SER A 19 4.53 12.54 18.95
N LYS A 20 5.00 11.34 18.57
CA LYS A 20 5.42 11.01 17.20
C LYS A 20 4.54 11.77 16.20
N PRO A 21 5.10 12.56 15.28
CA PRO A 21 4.28 13.36 14.40
C PRO A 21 3.35 12.41 13.66
N PHE A 22 2.05 12.72 13.70
CA PHE A 22 1.00 11.99 12.99
C PHE A 22 1.33 11.85 11.48
N ALA A 23 2.20 12.74 10.97
CA ALA A 23 2.78 12.71 9.62
C ALA A 23 3.69 11.50 9.34
N ALA A 24 4.49 11.03 10.31
CA ALA A 24 5.38 9.89 10.13
C ALA A 24 4.62 8.57 9.90
N HIS A 25 3.37 8.46 10.37
CA HIS A 25 2.50 7.32 10.04
C HIS A 25 1.86 7.45 8.65
N ARG A 26 1.54 8.66 8.18
CA ARG A 26 0.96 8.84 6.84
C ARG A 26 1.96 8.53 5.73
N GLN A 27 3.23 8.91 5.88
CA GLN A 27 4.26 8.74 4.83
C GLN A 27 4.52 7.30 4.35
N PRO A 28 4.73 6.31 5.23
CA PRO A 28 4.86 4.91 4.81
C PRO A 28 3.56 4.37 4.21
N ILE A 29 2.39 4.88 4.64
CA ILE A 29 1.10 4.51 4.05
C ILE A 29 1.00 5.03 2.61
N THR A 30 1.43 6.26 2.35
CA THR A 30 1.43 6.92 1.04
C THR A 30 2.36 6.21 0.03
N GLY A 31 3.60 5.90 0.43
CA GLY A 31 4.52 5.13 -0.42
C GLY A 31 4.05 3.70 -0.67
N ARG A 32 3.54 3.03 0.36
CA ARG A 32 2.96 1.69 0.26
C ARG A 32 1.76 1.66 -0.69
N ARG A 33 0.84 2.63 -0.57
CA ARG A 33 -0.33 2.74 -1.44
C ARG A 33 0.07 2.97 -2.90
N ALA A 34 1.05 3.81 -3.17
CA ALA A 34 1.56 4.02 -4.54
C ALA A 34 2.21 2.75 -5.13
N ALA A 35 2.97 1.99 -4.34
CA ALA A 35 3.51 0.69 -4.77
C ALA A 35 2.40 -0.35 -4.99
N GLU A 36 1.40 -0.38 -4.11
CA GLU A 36 0.22 -1.22 -4.28
C GLU A 36 -0.53 -0.84 -5.55
N GLU A 37 -0.75 0.44 -5.85
CA GLU A 37 -1.42 0.90 -7.09
C GLU A 37 -0.64 0.55 -8.37
N GLU A 38 0.70 0.52 -8.33
CA GLU A 38 1.54 0.09 -9.46
C GLU A 38 1.44 -1.44 -9.69
N LEU A 39 1.51 -2.26 -8.63
CA LEU A 39 1.29 -3.72 -8.69
C LEU A 39 -0.17 -4.05 -9.08
N LEU A 40 -1.10 -3.25 -8.56
CA LEU A 40 -2.52 -3.24 -8.89
C LEU A 40 -2.80 -2.52 -10.20
N GLY A 41 -1.79 -2.13 -11.00
CA GLY A 41 -1.97 -1.61 -12.37
C GLY A 41 -3.10 -0.58 -12.50
N SER A 42 -3.39 0.10 -11.39
CA SER A 42 -4.44 1.08 -11.20
C SER A 42 -3.83 2.48 -11.11
N ALA A 43 -2.51 2.59 -11.33
CA ALA A 43 -1.81 3.84 -11.53
C ALA A 43 -2.45 4.59 -12.70
N TYR A 44 -3.32 5.55 -12.38
CA TYR A 44 -3.81 6.53 -13.35
C TYR A 44 -2.69 7.50 -13.72
N GLU A 45 -2.71 8.04 -14.93
CA GLU A 45 -1.93 9.23 -15.29
C GLU A 45 -2.24 10.35 -14.27
N GLY A 46 -1.36 10.53 -13.28
CA GLY A 46 -1.57 11.43 -12.14
C GLY A 46 -1.05 10.91 -10.80
N ALA A 47 -0.90 9.59 -10.62
CA ALA A 47 -0.46 9.00 -9.35
C ALA A 47 0.90 9.53 -8.85
N GLY A 48 1.77 9.99 -9.76
CA GLY A 48 3.10 10.51 -9.42
C GLY A 48 3.40 11.97 -9.77
N SER A 49 2.55 12.68 -10.52
CA SER A 49 2.94 13.97 -11.11
C SER A 49 1.85 15.06 -11.13
N SER A 50 0.59 14.75 -10.80
CA SER A 50 -0.45 15.77 -10.73
C SER A 50 -0.45 16.47 -9.37
N GLU A 51 -0.81 17.75 -9.38
CA GLU A 51 -0.97 18.57 -8.18
C GLU A 51 -1.96 17.91 -7.22
N GLY A 52 -1.52 17.57 -6.00
CA GLY A 52 -2.34 16.90 -4.98
C GLY A 52 -2.24 15.37 -4.92
N SER A 53 -1.40 14.71 -5.72
CA SER A 53 -1.12 13.26 -5.58
C SER A 53 -0.40 12.94 -4.26
N ASP A 54 -0.45 11.66 -3.87
CA ASP A 54 0.24 11.11 -2.70
C ASP A 54 1.77 11.40 -2.76
N LEU A 55 2.38 11.33 -3.95
CA LEU A 55 3.76 11.73 -4.21
C LEU A 55 3.97 13.27 -4.19
N HIS A 56 2.97 14.06 -4.59
CA HIS A 56 3.00 15.52 -4.48
C HIS A 56 2.90 16.00 -3.03
N ALA A 57 2.12 15.31 -2.20
CA ALA A 57 2.09 15.54 -0.75
C ALA A 57 3.43 15.17 -0.09
N ALA A 58 4.09 14.11 -0.58
CA ALA A 58 5.44 13.75 -0.17
C ALA A 58 6.49 14.80 -0.56
N ARG A 59 6.32 15.54 -1.68
CA ARG A 59 7.21 16.63 -2.12
C ARG A 59 7.29 17.81 -1.13
N ASN A 60 6.24 18.06 -0.35
CA ASN A 60 6.22 19.15 0.63
C ASN A 60 7.08 18.85 1.88
N LEU A 61 7.51 17.59 2.06
CA LEU A 61 8.61 17.21 2.95
C LEU A 61 9.80 16.80 2.07
N ALA A 62 11.04 17.07 2.47
CA ALA A 62 12.22 16.78 1.64
C ALA A 62 12.53 15.27 1.53
N MET A 63 11.65 14.48 0.92
CA MET A 63 11.77 13.03 0.77
C MET A 63 12.62 12.68 -0.46
N SER A 64 13.52 11.71 -0.35
CA SER A 64 13.98 10.97 -1.53
C SER A 64 13.41 9.56 -1.45
N VAL A 65 12.79 9.14 -2.54
CA VAL A 65 12.32 7.77 -2.71
C VAL A 65 13.22 7.10 -3.73
N GLU A 66 13.76 5.96 -3.34
CA GLU A 66 14.41 4.98 -4.20
C GLU A 66 13.43 3.83 -4.41
N ILE A 67 13.11 3.57 -5.69
CA ILE A 67 12.23 2.48 -6.08
C ILE A 67 13.08 1.42 -6.77
N GLN A 68 13.11 0.22 -6.21
CA GLN A 68 13.64 -0.96 -6.87
C GLN A 68 12.47 -1.88 -7.24
N LEU A 69 12.29 -2.09 -8.54
CA LEU A 69 11.36 -3.06 -9.09
C LEU A 69 12.12 -4.33 -9.42
N ASP A 70 11.72 -5.47 -8.84
CA ASP A 70 12.28 -6.76 -9.22
C ASP A 70 11.52 -7.30 -10.44
N MET A 71 12.03 -6.97 -11.64
CA MET A 71 11.49 -7.46 -12.91
C MET A 71 12.22 -8.70 -13.39
N GLY A 72 12.31 -9.75 -12.57
CA GLY A 72 12.63 -11.11 -12.99
C GLY A 72 13.81 -11.30 -13.96
N GLU A 73 14.78 -10.37 -13.96
CA GLU A 73 16.04 -10.26 -14.75
C GLU A 73 16.44 -8.80 -15.14
N GLY A 74 15.67 -7.76 -14.77
CA GLY A 74 16.05 -6.35 -15.01
C GLY A 74 15.74 -5.39 -13.85
N LEU A 75 16.73 -4.58 -13.46
CA LEU A 75 16.59 -3.54 -12.42
C LEU A 75 16.31 -2.18 -13.05
N SER A 76 15.31 -1.46 -12.54
CA SER A 76 15.00 -0.06 -12.89
C SER A 76 15.04 0.81 -11.63
N TYR A 77 15.60 2.01 -11.73
CA TYR A 77 15.72 2.98 -10.62
C TYR A 77 14.99 4.28 -10.97
N LEU A 78 14.17 4.80 -10.07
CA LEU A 78 13.53 6.12 -10.17
C LEU A 78 13.91 6.96 -8.94
N SER A 79 14.52 8.13 -9.16
CA SER A 79 14.80 9.15 -8.14
C SER A 79 13.88 10.34 -8.34
N ALA A 80 13.05 10.66 -7.34
CA ALA A 80 12.05 11.71 -7.45
C ALA A 80 12.43 13.02 -6.72
N ARG A 81 13.69 13.48 -6.83
CA ARG A 81 14.08 14.82 -6.30
C ARG A 81 14.20 15.92 -7.37
N SER A 82 14.47 15.55 -8.61
CA SER A 82 14.50 16.37 -9.83
C SER A 82 15.11 15.50 -10.95
N PRO A 83 14.85 15.77 -12.25
CA PRO A 83 15.23 14.87 -13.33
C PRO A 83 16.72 14.99 -13.67
N GLU A 84 17.59 14.41 -12.83
CA GLU A 84 18.97 14.16 -13.19
C GLU A 84 19.28 12.67 -13.00
N GLN A 85 19.36 12.00 -14.15
CA GLN A 85 19.75 10.61 -14.28
C GLN A 85 21.10 10.37 -13.61
N ARG A 86 21.11 9.59 -12.54
CA ARG A 86 22.31 8.92 -12.05
C ARG A 86 22.05 7.42 -12.00
N ILE A 87 22.34 6.77 -13.12
CA ILE A 87 22.50 5.32 -13.18
C ILE A 87 23.80 5.00 -12.44
N ARG A 88 23.70 4.45 -11.23
CA ARG A 88 24.80 3.69 -10.62
C ARG A 88 24.41 2.23 -10.59
N ARG A 89 25.20 1.41 -11.29
CA ARG A 89 25.22 -0.05 -11.09
C ARG A 89 26.07 -0.31 -9.86
N ASP A 90 25.44 -0.64 -8.74
CA ASP A 90 26.11 -1.32 -7.65
C ASP A 90 25.38 -2.65 -7.38
N ASN A 91 26.16 -3.72 -7.44
CA ASN A 91 25.73 -5.10 -7.29
C ASN A 91 25.84 -5.44 -5.79
N PRO A 92 24.80 -5.85 -5.07
CA PRO A 92 24.97 -6.32 -3.70
C PRO A 92 25.49 -7.76 -3.72
N ASP A 93 26.56 -7.94 -2.96
CA ASP A 93 27.27 -9.19 -2.75
C ASP A 93 26.40 -10.25 -2.03
N LYS A 94 26.65 -11.52 -2.32
CA LYS A 94 25.90 -12.67 -1.77
C LYS A 94 26.29 -12.93 -0.31
N GLY A 95 25.32 -12.87 0.60
CA GLY A 95 25.50 -13.19 2.02
C GLY A 95 24.58 -14.32 2.52
N ASP A 96 25.18 -15.50 2.59
CA ASP A 96 24.99 -16.66 3.48
C ASP A 96 23.60 -17.24 3.86
N ALA A 97 23.55 -18.57 3.80
CA ALA A 97 22.41 -19.43 4.03
C ALA A 97 22.37 -19.96 5.48
N GLY A 98 21.43 -19.47 6.29
CA GLY A 98 21.09 -20.04 7.59
C GLY A 98 19.95 -21.05 7.52
N LYS A 99 20.25 -22.36 7.49
CA LYS A 99 19.25 -23.44 7.62
C LYS A 99 18.81 -23.57 9.09
N GLY A 100 17.60 -23.10 9.41
CA GLY A 100 16.87 -23.45 10.63
C GLY A 100 15.80 -24.52 10.35
N LYS A 101 16.04 -25.77 10.75
CA LYS A 101 15.02 -26.82 10.81
C LYS A 101 14.20 -26.65 12.09
N GLN A 102 12.90 -26.36 11.96
CA GLN A 102 11.92 -26.65 13.01
C GLN A 102 10.85 -27.58 12.44
N GLY A 103 10.94 -28.85 12.80
CA GLY A 103 9.94 -29.86 12.49
C GLY A 103 8.82 -29.81 13.52
N GLY A 104 7.73 -29.12 13.18
CA GLY A 104 6.41 -29.36 13.76
C GLY A 104 5.70 -30.38 12.89
N HIS A 105 5.40 -31.56 13.44
CA HIS A 105 4.65 -32.61 12.75
C HIS A 105 3.17 -32.21 12.71
N MET A 106 2.80 -31.34 11.77
CA MET A 106 1.40 -31.18 11.37
C MET A 106 1.03 -32.36 10.48
N SER A 107 -0.01 -33.09 10.89
CA SER A 107 -0.58 -34.18 10.11
C SER A 107 -1.06 -33.65 8.75
N GLN A 108 -0.65 -34.31 7.66
CA GLN A 108 -1.06 -33.89 6.32
C GLN A 108 -2.58 -34.03 6.17
N PRO A 109 -3.27 -33.03 5.58
CA PRO A 109 -4.70 -33.09 5.36
C PRO A 109 -5.06 -34.25 4.42
N SER A 110 -6.21 -34.89 4.67
CA SER A 110 -6.70 -35.97 3.81
C SER A 110 -7.05 -35.45 2.41
N LYS A 111 -7.02 -36.31 1.38
CA LYS A 111 -7.39 -35.94 0.00
C LYS A 111 -8.81 -35.33 -0.09
N VAL A 112 -9.72 -35.79 0.77
CA VAL A 112 -11.10 -35.28 0.86
C VAL A 112 -11.09 -33.85 1.39
N ALA A 113 -10.36 -33.57 2.48
CA ALA A 113 -10.23 -32.23 3.02
C ALA A 113 -9.61 -31.25 2.00
N VAL A 114 -8.59 -31.69 1.26
CA VAL A 114 -7.96 -30.88 0.20
C VAL A 114 -8.94 -30.57 -0.94
N GLY A 115 -9.80 -31.52 -1.32
CA GLY A 115 -10.86 -31.31 -2.31
C GLY A 115 -11.89 -30.28 -1.82
N THR A 116 -12.43 -30.47 -0.63
CA THR A 116 -13.43 -29.58 -0.05
C THR A 116 -12.94 -28.15 0.14
N GLU A 117 -11.69 -27.95 0.58
CA GLU A 117 -11.12 -26.60 0.71
C GLU A 117 -10.91 -25.94 -0.65
N TYR A 118 -10.57 -26.72 -1.69
CA TYR A 118 -10.47 -26.20 -3.05
C TYR A 118 -11.83 -25.80 -3.63
N GLU A 119 -12.88 -26.58 -3.36
CA GLU A 119 -14.25 -26.26 -3.79
C GLU A 119 -14.74 -24.95 -3.14
N LYS A 120 -14.48 -24.76 -1.84
CA LYS A 120 -14.79 -23.51 -1.14
C LYS A 120 -14.00 -22.33 -1.69
N LEU A 121 -12.70 -22.51 -1.95
CA LEU A 121 -11.87 -21.47 -2.59
C LEU A 121 -12.44 -21.07 -3.95
N ALA A 122 -12.80 -22.06 -4.78
CA ALA A 122 -13.39 -21.81 -6.08
C ALA A 122 -14.71 -21.03 -5.94
N ARG A 123 -15.61 -21.45 -5.06
CA ARG A 123 -16.85 -20.73 -4.77
C ARG A 123 -16.57 -19.27 -4.39
N ASP A 124 -15.71 -19.05 -3.41
CA ASP A 124 -15.46 -17.72 -2.84
C ASP A 124 -14.82 -16.78 -3.88
N ILE A 125 -13.90 -17.28 -4.69
CA ILE A 125 -13.26 -16.49 -5.76
C ILE A 125 -14.27 -16.14 -6.84
N TYR A 126 -15.04 -17.12 -7.31
CA TYR A 126 -16.01 -16.90 -8.37
C TYR A 126 -17.09 -15.91 -7.92
N GLU A 127 -17.64 -16.09 -6.72
CA GLU A 127 -18.60 -15.16 -6.11
C GLU A 127 -18.09 -13.71 -6.12
N ARG A 128 -16.83 -13.49 -5.75
CA ARG A 128 -16.19 -12.17 -5.78
C ARG A 128 -16.11 -11.59 -7.20
N ILE A 129 -15.71 -12.40 -8.18
CA ILE A 129 -15.59 -11.96 -9.59
C ILE A 129 -16.94 -11.49 -10.12
N ILE A 130 -18.00 -12.28 -9.92
CA ILE A 130 -19.32 -11.93 -10.44
C ILE A 130 -19.92 -10.73 -9.71
N ARG A 131 -19.66 -10.61 -8.40
CA ARG A 131 -20.03 -9.41 -7.65
C ARG A 131 -19.32 -8.17 -8.19
N ALA A 132 -18.04 -8.27 -8.54
CA ALA A 132 -17.30 -7.18 -9.17
C ALA A 132 -17.83 -6.83 -10.58
N GLU A 133 -18.36 -7.81 -11.32
CA GLU A 133 -19.05 -7.61 -12.60
C GLU A 133 -20.48 -7.06 -12.47
N GLY A 134 -20.99 -6.90 -11.24
CA GLY A 134 -22.31 -6.28 -10.99
C GLY A 134 -23.50 -7.16 -11.36
N VAL A 135 -23.30 -8.47 -11.50
CA VAL A 135 -24.35 -9.42 -11.85
C VAL A 135 -25.16 -9.80 -10.61
N GLU A 136 -26.48 -9.84 -10.75
CA GLU A 136 -27.40 -10.24 -9.66
C GLU A 136 -27.28 -11.75 -9.41
N THR A 137 -26.60 -12.12 -8.33
CA THR A 137 -26.59 -13.50 -7.83
C THR A 137 -27.92 -13.84 -7.18
N ILE A 138 -28.54 -14.95 -7.62
CA ILE A 138 -29.76 -15.49 -7.02
C ILE A 138 -29.40 -16.50 -5.93
N GLU A 139 -28.51 -17.44 -6.24
CA GLU A 139 -28.17 -18.54 -5.34
C GLU A 139 -26.75 -19.04 -5.64
N VAL A 140 -25.95 -19.27 -4.59
CA VAL A 140 -24.65 -19.95 -4.67
C VAL A 140 -24.62 -21.01 -3.59
N GLU A 141 -24.46 -22.27 -3.98
CA GLU A 141 -24.46 -23.40 -3.07
C GLU A 141 -23.26 -24.30 -3.32
N HIS A 142 -22.58 -24.67 -2.23
CA HIS A 142 -21.53 -25.69 -2.24
C HIS A 142 -22.16 -27.06 -1.98
N ASN A 143 -21.72 -28.08 -2.71
CA ASN A 143 -22.14 -29.47 -2.57
C ASN A 143 -23.66 -29.70 -2.76
N LYS A 144 -24.22 -29.11 -3.83
CA LYS A 144 -25.67 -29.20 -4.13
C LYS A 144 -26.00 -30.53 -4.80
N ILE A 145 -27.07 -31.19 -4.35
CA ILE A 145 -27.63 -32.36 -5.02
C ILE A 145 -28.77 -31.92 -5.94
N VAL A 146 -28.70 -32.30 -7.21
CA VAL A 146 -29.72 -31.99 -8.23
C VAL A 146 -30.17 -33.29 -8.90
N THR A 147 -31.48 -33.50 -9.00
CA THR A 147 -32.06 -34.65 -9.71
C THR A 147 -32.12 -34.36 -11.21
N GLY A 148 -31.51 -35.21 -12.03
CA GLY A 148 -31.54 -35.13 -13.48
C GLY A 148 -32.82 -35.70 -14.09
N LYS A 149 -33.00 -35.52 -15.41
CA LYS A 149 -34.14 -36.06 -16.18
C LYS A 149 -34.21 -37.58 -16.12
N SER A 150 -33.06 -38.24 -16.00
CA SER A 150 -32.94 -39.68 -15.83
C SER A 150 -33.48 -40.18 -14.48
N GLY A 151 -33.73 -39.29 -13.51
CA GLY A 151 -34.04 -39.63 -12.13
C GLY A 151 -32.81 -39.86 -11.25
N CYS A 152 -31.60 -39.84 -11.83
CA CYS A 152 -30.35 -39.90 -11.07
C CYS A 152 -30.11 -38.60 -10.30
N ASN A 153 -29.54 -38.73 -9.10
CA ASN A 153 -29.05 -37.59 -8.34
C ASN A 153 -27.60 -37.29 -8.73
N HIS A 154 -27.33 -36.04 -9.07
CA HIS A 154 -26.01 -35.51 -9.38
C HIS A 154 -25.56 -34.58 -8.27
N GLN A 155 -24.36 -34.80 -7.75
CA GLN A 155 -23.71 -33.86 -6.85
C GLN A 155 -22.95 -32.84 -7.69
N ILE A 156 -23.17 -31.55 -7.42
CA ILE A 156 -22.49 -30.43 -8.05
C ILE A 156 -21.63 -29.77 -6.98
N ASP A 157 -20.32 -29.68 -7.23
CA ASP A 157 -19.37 -29.12 -6.27
C ASP A 157 -19.71 -27.68 -5.90
N VAL A 158 -19.93 -26.81 -6.90
CA VAL A 158 -20.53 -25.48 -6.69
C VAL A 158 -21.63 -25.24 -7.73
N TYR A 159 -22.85 -25.02 -7.24
CA TYR A 159 -23.99 -24.63 -8.07
C TYR A 159 -24.21 -23.13 -7.95
N TRP A 160 -24.43 -22.48 -9.10
CA TRP A 160 -24.69 -21.06 -9.15
C TRP A 160 -25.91 -20.75 -10.01
N GLU A 161 -26.84 -19.98 -9.48
CA GLU A 161 -27.91 -19.32 -10.20
C GLU A 161 -27.75 -17.78 -10.16
N PHE A 162 -27.82 -17.13 -11.32
CA PHE A 162 -27.70 -15.66 -11.43
C PHE A 162 -28.61 -15.10 -12.52
N ARG A 163 -28.86 -13.79 -12.49
CA ARG A 163 -29.74 -13.09 -13.43
C ARG A 163 -29.00 -12.06 -14.28
N ILE A 164 -29.18 -12.16 -15.59
CA ILE A 164 -28.72 -11.14 -16.56
C ILE A 164 -29.88 -10.79 -17.46
N ALA A 165 -30.17 -9.49 -17.61
CA ALA A 165 -31.23 -8.98 -18.50
C ALA A 165 -32.60 -9.68 -18.28
N GLY A 166 -32.97 -9.96 -17.03
CA GLY A 166 -34.23 -10.63 -16.68
C GLY A 166 -34.27 -12.14 -16.92
N LYS A 167 -33.19 -12.75 -17.44
CA LYS A 167 -33.08 -14.20 -17.63
C LYS A 167 -32.24 -14.84 -16.53
N THR A 168 -32.69 -15.99 -16.04
CA THR A 168 -31.97 -16.81 -15.08
C THR A 168 -31.01 -17.76 -15.80
N TYR A 169 -29.76 -17.78 -15.35
CA TYR A 169 -28.71 -18.66 -15.82
C TYR A 169 -28.25 -19.55 -14.65
N ARG A 170 -27.92 -20.80 -14.95
CA ARG A 170 -27.45 -21.77 -13.97
C ARG A 170 -26.14 -22.38 -14.42
N THR A 171 -25.14 -22.35 -13.57
CA THR A 171 -23.82 -22.92 -13.84
C THR A 171 -23.49 -23.98 -12.78
N ALA A 172 -23.08 -25.15 -13.25
CA ALA A 172 -22.37 -26.12 -12.43
C ALA A 172 -20.88 -25.87 -12.56
N ILE A 173 -20.20 -25.79 -11.42
CA ILE A 173 -18.76 -25.72 -11.35
C ILE A 173 -18.28 -27.04 -10.76
N GLU A 174 -17.53 -27.81 -11.55
CA GLU A 174 -16.87 -29.04 -11.13
C GLU A 174 -15.43 -28.73 -10.75
N CYS A 175 -15.02 -29.10 -9.55
CA CYS A 175 -13.72 -28.77 -8.99
C CYS A 175 -12.87 -30.04 -8.87
N LYS A 176 -11.63 -29.99 -9.36
CA LYS A 176 -10.66 -31.08 -9.16
C LYS A 176 -9.31 -30.55 -8.72
N ALA A 177 -9.00 -30.76 -7.44
CA ALA A 177 -7.69 -30.48 -6.85
C ALA A 177 -6.65 -31.58 -7.16
N PHE A 178 -6.49 -31.92 -8.44
CA PHE A 178 -5.52 -32.95 -8.85
C PHE A 178 -4.10 -32.41 -8.91
N SER A 179 -3.12 -33.32 -8.82
CA SER A 179 -1.70 -33.04 -9.04
C SER A 179 -1.26 -33.29 -10.48
N SER A 180 -2.19 -33.59 -11.38
CA SER A 180 -1.96 -33.89 -12.79
C SER A 180 -3.08 -33.34 -13.66
N GLU A 181 -2.84 -33.25 -14.97
CA GLU A 181 -3.85 -32.80 -15.93
C GLU A 181 -5.14 -33.64 -15.87
N VAL A 182 -6.27 -32.96 -16.03
CA VAL A 182 -7.61 -33.57 -16.08
C VAL A 182 -7.76 -34.35 -17.38
N SER A 183 -8.18 -35.61 -17.26
CA SER A 183 -8.40 -36.49 -18.40
C SER A 183 -9.74 -36.22 -19.10
N ILE A 184 -9.82 -36.61 -20.38
CA ILE A 184 -11.08 -36.50 -21.15
C ILE A 184 -12.25 -37.26 -20.51
N GLY A 185 -11.97 -38.36 -19.80
CA GLY A 185 -13.00 -39.13 -19.10
C GLY A 185 -13.76 -38.28 -18.09
N ARG A 186 -13.05 -37.47 -17.31
CA ARG A 186 -13.67 -36.58 -16.30
C ARG A 186 -14.55 -35.51 -16.92
N ILE A 187 -14.13 -34.94 -18.05
CA ILE A 187 -14.95 -33.95 -18.77
C ILE A 187 -16.20 -34.60 -19.36
N ARG A 188 -16.10 -35.85 -19.87
CA ARG A 188 -17.25 -36.61 -20.38
C ARG A 188 -18.24 -36.98 -19.28
N ASP A 189 -17.74 -37.38 -18.12
CA ASP A 189 -18.57 -37.68 -16.95
C ASP A 189 -19.36 -36.42 -16.55
N PHE A 190 -18.68 -35.27 -16.46
CA PHE A 190 -19.31 -33.98 -16.16
C PHE A 190 -20.32 -33.55 -17.23
N TYR A 191 -20.00 -33.73 -18.52
CA TYR A 191 -20.94 -33.48 -19.61
C TYR A 191 -22.23 -34.30 -19.45
N GLY A 192 -22.14 -35.55 -18.99
CA GLY A 192 -23.29 -36.38 -18.67
C GLY A 192 -24.25 -35.72 -17.66
N VAL A 193 -23.70 -35.04 -16.65
CA VAL A 193 -24.48 -34.25 -15.67
C VAL A 193 -25.17 -33.07 -16.37
N LEU A 194 -24.42 -32.30 -17.18
CA LEU A 194 -24.93 -31.09 -17.84
C LEU A 194 -26.09 -31.38 -18.80
N VAL A 195 -26.06 -32.49 -19.53
CA VAL A 195 -27.16 -32.85 -20.43
C VAL A 195 -28.38 -33.40 -19.71
N ASP A 196 -28.17 -34.07 -18.57
CA ASP A 196 -29.24 -34.66 -17.77
C ASP A 196 -29.98 -33.61 -16.93
N VAL A 197 -29.33 -32.50 -16.55
CA VAL A 197 -29.96 -31.37 -15.86
C VAL A 197 -30.40 -30.29 -16.85
N ASN A 198 -31.61 -29.73 -16.69
CA ASN A 198 -32.12 -28.69 -17.60
C ASN A 198 -31.45 -27.32 -17.36
N ASN A 199 -31.11 -26.64 -18.46
CA ASN A 199 -30.57 -25.27 -18.50
C ASN A 199 -29.32 -25.06 -17.63
N LEU A 200 -28.38 -26.01 -17.66
CA LEU A 200 -27.16 -25.97 -16.86
C LEU A 200 -25.92 -25.78 -17.76
N SER A 201 -25.20 -24.68 -17.57
CA SER A 201 -23.87 -24.48 -18.17
C SER A 201 -22.78 -25.11 -17.30
N GLY A 202 -21.68 -25.54 -17.93
CA GLY A 202 -20.58 -26.20 -17.25
C GLY A 202 -19.32 -25.34 -17.19
N LEU A 203 -18.74 -25.25 -16.00
CA LEU A 203 -17.40 -24.74 -15.74
C LEU A 203 -16.60 -25.83 -15.02
N PHE A 204 -15.46 -26.21 -15.56
CA PHE A 204 -14.56 -27.19 -14.96
C PHE A 204 -13.29 -26.50 -14.49
N VAL A 205 -12.95 -26.68 -13.21
CA VAL A 205 -11.85 -25.97 -12.55
C VAL A 205 -10.84 -26.93 -11.95
N THR A 206 -9.55 -26.69 -12.19
CA THR A 206 -8.44 -27.52 -11.70
C THR A 206 -7.22 -26.68 -11.33
N LYS A 207 -6.27 -27.24 -10.57
CA LYS A 207 -5.03 -26.54 -10.19
C LYS A 207 -3.92 -26.60 -11.25
N VAL A 208 -4.00 -27.55 -12.18
CA VAL A 208 -2.86 -27.92 -13.04
C VAL A 208 -3.12 -27.65 -14.52
N GLY A 209 -4.20 -28.23 -15.08
CA GLY A 209 -4.48 -28.14 -16.50
C GLY A 209 -5.28 -29.34 -17.02
N PHE A 210 -5.35 -29.46 -18.34
CA PHE A 210 -6.22 -30.42 -19.03
C PHE A 210 -5.45 -31.15 -20.13
N GLN A 211 -5.80 -32.40 -20.41
CA GLN A 211 -5.26 -33.10 -21.57
C GLN A 211 -5.80 -32.50 -22.88
N SER A 212 -5.07 -32.62 -23.98
CA SER A 212 -5.51 -32.10 -25.30
C SER A 212 -6.86 -32.66 -25.77
N GLY A 213 -7.16 -33.93 -25.44
CA GLY A 213 -8.48 -34.53 -25.70
C GLY A 213 -9.60 -33.92 -24.86
N ALA A 214 -9.31 -33.54 -23.61
CA ALA A 214 -10.25 -32.88 -22.72
C ALA A 214 -10.60 -31.48 -23.23
N ARG A 215 -9.58 -30.68 -23.62
CA ARG A 215 -9.78 -29.35 -24.22
C ARG A 215 -10.66 -29.38 -25.46
N ARG A 216 -10.32 -30.22 -26.44
CA ARG A 216 -11.11 -30.34 -27.70
C ARG A 216 -12.56 -30.76 -27.45
N PHE A 217 -12.78 -31.68 -26.51
CA PHE A 217 -14.14 -32.12 -26.18
C PHE A 217 -14.93 -30.99 -25.51
N ALA A 218 -14.33 -30.31 -24.52
CA ALA A 218 -14.96 -29.21 -23.81
C ALA A 218 -15.32 -28.05 -24.75
N GLU A 219 -14.39 -27.64 -25.60
CA GLU A 219 -14.61 -26.60 -26.62
C GLU A 219 -15.80 -26.94 -27.53
N HIS A 220 -15.86 -28.18 -28.03
CA HIS A 220 -16.96 -28.62 -28.91
C HIS A 220 -18.34 -28.59 -28.21
N TYR A 221 -18.39 -28.95 -26.92
CA TYR A 221 -19.64 -29.05 -26.16
C TYR A 221 -19.93 -27.82 -25.28
N GLY A 222 -19.16 -26.74 -25.41
CA GLY A 222 -19.37 -25.50 -24.67
C GLY A 222 -19.12 -25.61 -23.16
N ILE A 223 -18.19 -26.47 -22.73
CA ILE A 223 -17.78 -26.57 -21.32
C ILE A 223 -16.59 -25.63 -21.12
N THR A 224 -16.73 -24.67 -20.20
CA THR A 224 -15.65 -23.74 -19.88
C THR A 224 -14.60 -24.46 -19.04
N LEU A 225 -13.32 -24.30 -19.38
CA LEU A 225 -12.21 -24.94 -18.67
C LEU A 225 -11.28 -23.88 -18.09
N LYS A 226 -11.07 -23.89 -16.77
CA LYS A 226 -10.20 -22.93 -16.09
C LYS A 226 -9.19 -23.64 -15.18
N GLU A 227 -7.96 -23.15 -15.18
CA GLU A 227 -7.03 -23.41 -14.08
C GLU A 227 -7.28 -22.36 -13.00
N LEU A 228 -7.56 -22.76 -11.77
CA LEU A 228 -7.62 -21.87 -10.61
C LEU A 228 -6.55 -22.32 -9.61
N ARG A 229 -5.53 -21.49 -9.44
CA ARG A 229 -4.32 -21.83 -8.68
C ARG A 229 -3.64 -20.60 -8.10
N GLU A 230 -2.72 -20.83 -7.19
CA GLU A 230 -1.75 -19.83 -6.76
C GLU A 230 -0.85 -19.40 -7.93
N PRO A 231 -0.24 -18.21 -7.87
CA PRO A 231 0.79 -17.78 -8.81
C PRO A 231 1.97 -18.76 -8.86
N THR A 232 2.54 -18.89 -10.05
CA THR A 232 3.74 -19.67 -10.35
C THR A 232 4.83 -18.76 -10.89
N ALA A 233 6.07 -19.25 -10.96
CA ALA A 233 7.19 -18.48 -11.49
C ALA A 233 6.92 -17.90 -12.89
N THR A 234 6.18 -18.62 -13.75
CA THR A 234 5.85 -18.15 -15.11
C THR A 234 4.86 -17.00 -15.11
N ASP A 235 3.99 -16.88 -14.11
CA ASP A 235 3.06 -15.76 -14.01
C ASP A 235 3.78 -14.45 -13.67
N TRP A 236 5.02 -14.51 -13.19
CA TRP A 236 5.84 -13.33 -12.94
C TRP A 236 6.78 -13.00 -14.10
N SER A 237 6.88 -13.86 -15.11
CA SER A 237 7.79 -13.65 -16.24
C SER A 237 7.44 -12.36 -16.99
N GLY A 238 8.43 -11.50 -17.19
CA GLY A 238 8.26 -10.19 -17.83
C GLY A 238 7.47 -9.17 -17.02
N ARG A 239 7.19 -9.43 -15.74
CA ARG A 239 6.41 -8.57 -14.85
C ARG A 239 7.18 -8.27 -13.56
N ALA A 240 6.97 -7.08 -13.00
CA ALA A 240 7.46 -6.79 -11.66
C ALA A 240 6.73 -7.68 -10.65
N LYS A 241 7.49 -8.48 -9.89
CA LYS A 241 6.92 -9.34 -8.85
C LYS A 241 6.84 -8.60 -7.52
N ASP A 242 7.98 -8.08 -7.09
CA ASP A 242 8.14 -7.42 -5.79
C ASP A 242 8.53 -5.95 -6.02
N ILE A 243 7.99 -5.06 -5.19
CA ILE A 243 8.38 -3.65 -5.13
C ILE A 243 9.07 -3.38 -3.81
N HIS A 244 10.30 -2.89 -3.90
CA HIS A 244 11.11 -2.50 -2.76
C HIS A 244 11.27 -0.97 -2.80
N LEU A 245 10.58 -0.29 -1.89
CA LEU A 245 10.70 1.16 -1.70
C LEU A 245 11.64 1.43 -0.55
N LYS A 246 12.69 2.20 -0.81
CA LYS A 246 13.55 2.76 0.22
C LYS A 246 13.36 4.26 0.28
N CYS A 247 12.86 4.73 1.41
CA CYS A 247 12.46 6.10 1.63
C CYS A 247 13.42 6.75 2.61
N HIS A 248 14.09 7.83 2.20
CA HIS A 248 14.83 8.68 3.12
C HIS A 248 13.96 9.88 3.49
N VAL A 249 13.51 9.90 4.74
CA VAL A 249 12.70 10.95 5.33
C VAL A 249 13.63 11.94 6.01
N VAL A 250 13.69 13.16 5.47
CA VAL A 250 14.43 14.26 6.09
C VAL A 250 13.48 15.00 7.03
N GLN A 251 13.79 14.97 8.32
CA GLN A 251 13.07 15.68 9.36
C GLN A 251 13.92 16.84 9.88
N VAL A 252 13.32 18.02 9.90
CA VAL A 252 13.92 19.21 10.51
C VAL A 252 13.22 19.45 11.84
N ASP A 253 13.99 19.41 12.93
CA ASP A 253 13.50 19.57 14.29
C ASP A 253 14.04 20.86 14.90
N ILE A 254 13.15 21.75 15.34
CA ILE A 254 13.53 22.96 16.07
C ILE A 254 13.88 22.58 17.50
N VAL A 255 15.14 22.81 17.87
CA VAL A 255 15.68 22.55 19.21
C VAL A 255 15.50 23.77 20.10
N GLU A 256 15.70 24.96 19.54
CA GLU A 256 15.56 26.22 20.26
C GLU A 256 14.87 27.26 19.38
N PHE A 257 13.92 27.98 19.97
CA PHE A 257 13.22 29.10 19.36
C PHE A 257 13.43 30.33 20.23
N ALA A 258 14.24 31.28 19.74
CA ALA A 258 14.66 32.46 20.48
C ALA A 258 14.25 33.74 19.73
N PRO A 259 13.06 34.29 20.01
CA PRO A 259 12.62 35.55 19.41
C PRO A 259 13.44 36.73 19.94
N ARG A 260 13.87 37.60 19.02
CA ARG A 260 14.52 38.88 19.33
C ARG A 260 13.48 39.97 19.35
N VAL A 261 13.03 40.32 20.56
CA VAL A 261 12.13 41.45 20.79
C VAL A 261 12.90 42.76 20.55
N SER A 262 12.23 43.74 19.94
CA SER A 262 12.85 45.00 19.56
C SER A 262 13.43 45.75 20.77
N GLN A 263 14.60 46.35 20.60
CA GLN A 263 15.26 47.11 21.66
C GLN A 263 14.36 48.23 22.21
N ALA A 264 13.63 48.92 21.33
CA ALA A 264 12.71 49.99 21.73
C ALA A 264 11.62 49.51 22.68
N PHE A 265 11.14 48.27 22.53
CA PHE A 265 10.18 47.69 23.47
C PHE A 265 10.87 47.27 24.77
N LEU A 266 12.05 46.65 24.70
CA LEU A 266 12.83 46.26 25.88
C LEU A 266 13.15 47.47 26.78
N ASP A 267 13.43 48.63 26.21
CA ASP A 267 13.70 49.89 26.94
C ASP A 267 12.47 50.41 27.72
N THR A 268 11.27 49.94 27.39
CA THR A 268 10.03 50.29 28.12
C THR A 268 9.72 49.35 29.28
N LEU A 269 10.43 48.23 29.38
CA LEU A 269 10.18 47.22 30.40
C LEU A 269 10.75 47.64 31.76
N PRO A 270 10.10 47.24 32.86
CA PRO A 270 10.63 47.50 34.19
C PRO A 270 11.95 46.73 34.42
N PRO A 271 12.84 47.18 35.33
CA PRO A 271 14.14 46.54 35.59
C PRO A 271 14.05 45.06 35.99
N GLU A 272 12.96 44.67 36.66
CA GLU A 272 12.64 43.31 37.06
C GLU A 272 12.22 42.39 35.88
N GLY A 273 11.97 42.95 34.70
CA GLY A 273 11.53 42.23 33.51
C GLY A 273 10.09 41.75 33.59
N ILE A 274 9.66 41.05 32.52
CA ILE A 274 8.36 40.39 32.46
C ILE A 274 8.61 38.92 32.16
N GLY A 275 8.07 38.03 32.99
CA GLY A 275 8.05 36.59 32.73
C GLY A 275 6.84 36.21 31.91
N LEU A 276 7.05 35.72 30.69
CA LEU A 276 6.01 35.17 29.84
C LEU A 276 6.25 33.66 29.71
N SER A 277 5.22 32.88 30.03
CA SER A 277 5.19 31.45 29.76
C SER A 277 3.89 31.10 29.07
N GLY A 278 3.98 30.29 28.03
CA GLY A 278 2.85 29.94 27.17
C GLY A 278 3.19 28.74 26.30
N GLY A 279 2.16 27.99 25.93
CA GLY A 279 2.29 26.97 24.90
C GLY A 279 2.14 27.61 23.53
N ILE A 280 2.79 27.05 22.52
CA ILE A 280 2.55 27.44 21.13
C ILE A 280 2.14 26.17 20.39
N MET A 281 0.98 26.19 19.73
CA MET A 281 0.64 25.15 18.77
C MET A 281 1.43 25.39 17.48
N THR A 282 1.98 24.32 16.90
CA THR A 282 2.96 24.45 15.79
C THR A 282 2.38 25.12 14.54
N ASP A 283 1.09 24.93 14.29
CA ASP A 283 0.32 25.43 13.14
C ASP A 283 -0.39 26.78 13.42
N GLU A 284 -0.36 27.25 14.67
CA GLU A 284 -0.93 28.55 15.02
C GLU A 284 -0.05 29.68 14.47
N GLN A 285 -0.70 30.70 13.91
CA GLN A 285 -0.01 31.89 13.42
C GLN A 285 0.54 32.69 14.61
N ILE A 286 1.87 32.82 14.66
CA ILE A 286 2.57 33.49 15.77
C ILE A 286 3.26 34.77 15.33
N VAL A 287 3.64 34.89 14.05
CA VAL A 287 4.23 36.12 13.50
C VAL A 287 3.18 36.86 12.70
N PHE A 288 3.03 38.16 12.98
CA PHE A 288 2.12 39.07 12.30
C PHE A 288 2.89 40.29 11.78
N ASP A 289 2.46 40.86 10.67
CA ASP A 289 3.02 42.12 10.18
C ASP A 289 2.52 43.34 11.00
N ALA A 290 3.01 44.53 10.69
CA ALA A 290 2.64 45.77 11.37
C ALA A 290 1.14 46.13 11.25
N SER A 291 0.42 45.57 10.28
CA SER A 291 -1.02 45.75 10.11
C SER A 291 -1.85 44.73 10.90
N GLY A 292 -1.20 43.73 11.49
CA GLY A 292 -1.83 42.62 12.20
C GLY A 292 -2.22 41.44 11.29
N ALA A 293 -1.74 41.40 10.04
CA ALA A 293 -1.98 40.27 9.15
C ALA A 293 -1.01 39.10 9.50
N PRO A 294 -1.47 37.83 9.45
CA PRO A 294 -0.63 36.68 9.77
C PRO A 294 0.46 36.46 8.72
N VAL A 295 1.67 36.11 9.17
CA VAL A 295 2.88 35.97 8.34
C VAL A 295 3.52 34.58 8.46
N ALA A 296 3.57 34.00 9.67
CA ALA A 296 4.14 32.69 9.87
C ALA A 296 3.66 32.01 11.17
N SER A 297 3.43 30.71 11.08
CA SER A 297 3.42 29.77 12.20
C SER A 297 4.82 29.20 12.48
N LEU A 298 4.98 28.43 13.58
CA LEU A 298 6.22 27.72 13.86
C LEU A 298 6.53 26.66 12.78
N GLU A 299 5.50 26.00 12.26
CA GLU A 299 5.60 25.05 11.15
C GLU A 299 6.07 25.73 9.86
N ASP A 300 5.54 26.92 9.55
CA ASP A 300 5.98 27.68 8.38
C ASP A 300 7.46 28.07 8.49
N LEU A 301 7.93 28.44 9.69
CA LEU A 301 9.35 28.72 9.93
C LEU A 301 10.19 27.48 9.76
N ARG A 302 9.74 26.34 10.30
CA ARG A 302 10.42 25.03 10.19
C ARG A 302 10.60 24.61 8.72
N GLN A 303 9.58 24.80 7.88
CA GLN A 303 9.63 24.47 6.45
C GLN A 303 10.59 25.38 5.65
N ARG A 304 10.83 26.60 6.14
CA ARG A 304 11.77 27.56 5.52
C ARG A 304 13.23 27.33 5.96
N LEU A 305 13.48 26.47 6.95
CA LEU A 305 14.84 26.17 7.40
C LEU A 305 15.61 25.38 6.33
N PRO A 306 16.92 25.64 6.17
CA PRO A 306 17.75 24.86 5.25
C PRO A 306 17.78 23.37 5.64
N SER A 307 17.42 22.50 4.69
CA SER A 307 17.52 21.04 4.83
C SER A 307 18.88 20.50 4.35
N SER A 308 19.19 19.26 4.73
CA SER A 308 20.38 18.53 4.27
C SER A 308 20.05 17.07 3.93
N ASN A 309 20.92 16.44 3.15
CA ASN A 309 20.90 14.99 2.89
C ASN A 309 21.79 14.21 3.87
N GLU A 310 22.27 14.88 4.91
CA GLU A 310 23.01 14.30 6.01
C GLU A 310 22.37 14.71 7.34
N THR A 311 22.53 13.87 8.36
CA THR A 311 22.13 14.23 9.72
C THR A 311 23.06 15.34 10.24
N LEU A 312 22.48 16.46 10.65
CA LEU A 312 23.18 17.62 11.17
C LEU A 312 22.58 18.03 12.52
N LYS A 313 23.42 18.45 13.45
CA LYS A 313 23.01 18.84 14.81
C LYS A 313 23.38 20.28 15.11
N GLY A 314 22.50 20.99 15.82
CA GLY A 314 22.75 22.33 16.34
C GLY A 314 22.95 23.39 15.26
N GLN A 315 22.32 23.23 14.11
CA GLN A 315 22.35 24.24 13.05
C GLN A 315 21.63 25.50 13.49
N GLN A 316 22.10 26.65 13.03
CA GLN A 316 21.56 27.95 13.42
C GLN A 316 21.02 28.68 12.20
N HIS A 317 19.85 29.30 12.35
CA HIS A 317 19.26 30.15 11.34
C HIS A 317 18.62 31.38 11.97
N TYR A 318 18.76 32.53 11.32
CA TYR A 318 18.15 33.78 11.77
C TYR A 318 17.14 34.27 10.75
N PHE A 319 15.87 34.31 11.14
CA PHE A 319 14.80 34.92 10.37
C PHE A 319 14.66 36.41 10.71
N LYS A 320 14.67 37.26 9.68
CA LYS A 320 14.48 38.71 9.83
C LYS A 320 12.99 39.04 9.84
N PHE A 321 12.53 39.74 10.88
CA PHE A 321 11.15 40.19 11.02
C PHE A 321 11.07 41.62 11.56
N PRO A 322 11.75 42.61 10.96
CA PRO A 322 11.73 43.98 11.46
C PRO A 322 10.31 44.54 11.44
N GLY A 323 9.88 45.13 12.55
CA GLY A 323 8.56 45.77 12.66
C GLY A 323 7.38 44.81 12.64
N HIS A 324 7.63 43.51 12.79
CA HIS A 324 6.59 42.50 12.96
C HIS A 324 6.26 42.33 14.44
N ILE A 325 5.22 41.55 14.72
CA ILE A 325 4.73 41.25 16.05
C ILE A 325 4.75 39.74 16.25
N LEU A 326 5.34 39.28 17.34
CA LEU A 326 5.13 37.93 17.87
C LEU A 326 3.95 37.95 18.81
N ARG A 327 2.95 37.10 18.56
CA ARG A 327 1.79 36.93 19.42
C ARG A 327 1.87 35.60 20.15
N ILE A 328 1.92 35.65 21.48
CA ILE A 328 1.92 34.46 22.36
C ILE A 328 0.94 34.72 23.50
N GLU A 329 -0.06 33.84 23.69
CA GLU A 329 -1.02 33.88 24.81
C GLU A 329 -1.66 35.27 25.03
N GLY A 330 -1.94 35.98 23.93
CA GLY A 330 -2.56 37.31 23.95
C GLY A 330 -1.60 38.49 24.17
N TYR A 331 -0.29 38.26 24.26
CA TYR A 331 0.73 39.32 24.30
C TYR A 331 1.28 39.60 22.91
N ASP A 332 1.36 40.88 22.55
CA ASP A 332 1.97 41.35 21.31
C ASP A 332 3.37 41.88 21.60
N LEU A 333 4.39 41.17 21.11
CA LEU A 333 5.80 41.49 21.29
C LEU A 333 6.40 41.99 19.96
N PRO A 334 6.80 43.25 19.84
CA PRO A 334 7.45 43.76 18.64
C PRO A 334 8.78 43.01 18.39
N LEU A 335 8.97 42.49 17.18
CA LEU A 335 10.12 41.68 16.79
C LEU A 335 11.12 42.45 15.92
N ASP A 336 12.40 42.12 16.09
CA ASP A 336 13.46 42.35 15.10
C ASP A 336 13.71 41.09 14.25
N GLY A 337 13.54 39.91 14.85
CA GLY A 337 13.73 38.63 14.18
C GLY A 337 13.65 37.45 15.15
N ILE A 338 13.99 36.26 14.67
CA ILE A 338 13.94 35.01 15.43
C ILE A 338 15.20 34.20 15.13
N ASP A 339 15.96 33.85 16.16
CA ASP A 339 16.99 32.82 16.07
C ASP A 339 16.36 31.44 16.29
N ILE A 340 16.77 30.50 15.45
CA ILE A 340 16.37 29.11 15.55
C ILE A 340 17.63 28.25 15.61
N VAL A 341 17.72 27.40 16.62
CA VAL A 341 18.62 26.25 16.62
C VAL A 341 17.82 25.03 16.21
N TYR A 342 18.33 24.26 15.25
CA TYR A 342 17.62 23.12 14.70
C TYR A 342 18.55 21.97 14.34
N ASP A 343 17.99 20.78 14.30
CA ASP A 343 18.63 19.57 13.82
C ASP A 343 18.01 19.16 12.48
N VAL A 344 18.82 18.56 11.61
CA VAL A 344 18.34 17.79 10.46
C VAL A 344 18.59 16.33 10.78
N ASN A 345 17.52 15.54 10.85
CA ASN A 345 17.56 14.11 11.07
C ASN A 345 17.13 13.39 9.80
N ILE A 346 17.78 12.27 9.49
CA ILE A 346 17.41 11.44 8.35
C ILE A 346 17.04 10.07 8.85
N GLU A 347 15.79 9.71 8.64
CA GLU A 347 15.27 8.37 8.89
C GLU A 347 15.17 7.63 7.57
N THR A 348 15.53 6.34 7.57
CA THR A 348 15.39 5.49 6.39
C THR A 348 14.34 4.44 6.70
N GLU A 349 13.30 4.42 5.88
CA GLU A 349 12.20 3.47 5.97
C GLU A 349 12.22 2.58 4.72
N GLU A 350 12.01 1.28 4.91
CA GLU A 350 11.92 0.32 3.82
C GLU A 350 10.53 -0.31 3.79
N VAL A 351 9.88 -0.24 2.63
CA VAL A 351 8.58 -0.86 2.37
C VAL A 351 8.76 -1.90 1.28
N ILE A 352 8.42 -3.14 1.58
CA ILE A 352 8.48 -4.26 0.64
C ILE A 352 7.05 -4.73 0.38
N SER A 353 6.60 -4.59 -0.87
CA SER A 353 5.34 -5.15 -1.34
C SER A 353 5.65 -6.40 -2.16
N ARG A 354 5.24 -7.57 -1.64
CA ARG A 354 5.50 -8.86 -2.28
C ARG A 354 4.32 -9.29 -3.15
N GLY A 355 4.58 -9.66 -4.39
CA GLY A 355 3.51 -10.08 -5.32
C GLY A 355 2.69 -11.25 -4.79
N GLU A 356 3.32 -12.19 -4.09
CA GLU A 356 2.67 -13.36 -3.47
C GLU A 356 1.76 -13.02 -2.29
N GLU A 357 1.96 -11.86 -1.64
CA GLU A 357 1.10 -11.40 -0.53
C GLU A 357 -0.10 -10.60 -1.06
N ILE A 358 -0.05 -10.18 -2.33
CA ILE A 358 -1.06 -9.36 -2.98
C ILE A 358 -2.00 -10.21 -3.84
N VAL A 359 -1.43 -11.15 -4.60
CA VAL A 359 -2.19 -12.02 -5.50
C VAL A 359 -2.66 -13.25 -4.74
N GLN A 360 -3.98 -13.37 -4.59
CA GLN A 360 -4.62 -14.52 -3.96
C GLN A 360 -4.75 -15.71 -4.93
N ALA A 361 -5.03 -15.44 -6.21
CA ALA A 361 -5.20 -16.50 -7.19
C ALA A 361 -5.03 -16.01 -8.62
N ILE A 362 -4.65 -16.96 -9.48
CA ILE A 362 -4.67 -16.86 -10.93
C ILE A 362 -5.76 -17.79 -11.46
N ILE A 363 -6.62 -17.24 -12.30
CA ILE A 363 -7.53 -18.00 -13.16
C ILE A 363 -6.98 -17.95 -14.57
N LYS A 364 -6.63 -19.09 -15.14
CA LYS A 364 -6.19 -19.19 -16.54
C LYS A 364 -7.22 -19.93 -17.37
N ASP A 365 -7.63 -19.36 -18.49
CA ASP A 365 -8.43 -20.07 -19.47
C ASP A 365 -7.61 -21.17 -20.16
N ALA A 366 -8.15 -22.38 -20.21
CA ALA A 366 -7.40 -23.51 -20.76
C ALA A 366 -7.41 -23.57 -22.29
N LEU A 367 -8.24 -22.77 -22.97
CA LEU A 367 -8.38 -22.73 -24.42
C LEU A 367 -7.57 -21.60 -25.05
N ASP A 368 -7.77 -20.35 -24.59
CA ASP A 368 -7.07 -19.18 -25.15
C ASP A 368 -5.84 -18.74 -24.32
N GLY A 369 -5.77 -19.15 -23.06
CA GLY A 369 -4.65 -18.82 -22.17
C GLY A 369 -4.83 -17.54 -21.37
N ASP A 370 -5.95 -16.82 -21.54
CA ASP A 370 -6.22 -15.57 -20.86
C ASP A 370 -6.18 -15.73 -19.35
N LEU A 371 -5.56 -14.75 -18.69
CA LEU A 371 -5.40 -14.73 -17.24
C LEU A 371 -6.41 -13.77 -16.61
N THR A 372 -6.95 -14.17 -15.46
CA THR A 372 -7.62 -13.27 -14.52
C THR A 372 -6.88 -13.37 -13.19
N VAL A 373 -6.36 -12.24 -12.72
CA VAL A 373 -5.64 -12.12 -11.45
C VAL A 373 -6.62 -11.65 -10.39
N VAL A 374 -6.70 -12.39 -9.30
CA VAL A 374 -7.55 -12.09 -8.15
C VAL A 374 -6.65 -11.74 -6.98
N HIS A 375 -6.86 -10.56 -6.42
CA HIS A 375 -6.08 -10.00 -5.33
C HIS A 375 -6.75 -10.29 -3.97
N HIS A 376 -5.96 -10.29 -2.89
CA HIS A 376 -6.47 -10.53 -1.54
C HIS A 376 -7.48 -9.48 -1.06
N ASP A 377 -7.39 -8.25 -1.56
CA ASP A 377 -8.32 -7.15 -1.30
C ASP A 377 -9.66 -7.27 -2.07
N GLY A 378 -9.77 -8.27 -2.96
CA GLY A 378 -10.94 -8.51 -3.81
C GLY A 378 -10.85 -7.85 -5.19
N THR A 379 -9.78 -7.13 -5.51
CA THR A 379 -9.55 -6.58 -6.85
C THR A 379 -9.40 -7.71 -7.86
N VAL A 380 -10.04 -7.57 -9.03
CA VAL A 380 -10.01 -8.55 -10.12
C VAL A 380 -9.51 -7.86 -11.39
N LYS A 381 -8.50 -8.44 -12.03
CA LYS A 381 -7.94 -7.93 -13.28
C LYS A 381 -7.90 -8.99 -14.35
N LYS A 382 -8.27 -8.60 -15.58
CA LYS A 382 -8.10 -9.44 -16.77
C LYS A 382 -6.78 -9.07 -17.45
N VAL A 383 -5.97 -10.07 -17.76
CA VAL A 383 -4.68 -9.94 -18.44
C VAL A 383 -4.73 -10.88 -19.65
N PRO A 384 -4.83 -10.34 -20.88
CA PRO A 384 -4.84 -11.17 -22.08
C PRO A 384 -3.52 -11.92 -22.23
N ALA A 385 -3.59 -13.11 -22.84
CA ALA A 385 -2.46 -14.02 -23.04
C ALA A 385 -1.31 -13.44 -23.87
#